data_AF-A0A8H4AWP1-F1
#
_entry.id   AF-A0A8H4AWP1-F1
#
_cell.length_a   1.000
_cell.length_b   1.000
_cell.length_c   1.000
_cell.angle_alpha   90.00
_cell.angle_beta   90.00
_cell.angle_gamma   90.00
#
_symmetry.space_group_name_H-M   'P 1'
#
loop_
_entity.id
_entity.type
_entity.pdbx_description
1 polymer ?
#
loop_
_entity_poly.entity_id
_entity_poly.type
_entity_poly.pdbx_seq_one_letter_code
_entity_poly.pdbx_strand_id
1 'polypeptide(L)'
;MVYSEEWLKNTIHKGGREIPVEGTLDPYIQLYKRCWNYDHNQRPELEEIQESLLNLSGKENFGTSKFDEFILDITSKISNSNIQLSTN
;
A
#
# COMPACT_ATOMS: atom_id res chain seq x y z
N MET A 1 21.66 9.14 -10.13
CA MET A 1 21.79 7.82 -10.79
C MET A 1 20.42 7.44 -11.32
N VAL A 2 20.28 7.24 -12.63
CA VAL A 2 19.04 6.73 -13.25
C VAL A 2 19.31 5.27 -13.56
N TYR A 3 18.58 4.36 -12.92
CA TYR A 3 18.67 2.93 -13.21
C TYR A 3 17.85 2.61 -14.47
N SER A 4 18.29 1.64 -15.27
CA SER A 4 17.46 1.13 -16.36
C SER A 4 16.28 0.32 -15.81
N GLU A 5 15.16 0.32 -16.54
CA GLU A 5 13.99 -0.52 -16.26
C GLU A 5 14.36 -2.01 -16.08
N GLU A 6 15.31 -2.48 -16.90
CA GLU A 6 15.80 -3.86 -16.85
C GLU A 6 16.52 -4.16 -15.54
N TRP A 7 17.33 -3.23 -15.04
CA TRP A 7 18.00 -3.37 -13.75
C TRP A 7 17.00 -3.46 -12.61
N LEU A 8 15.99 -2.58 -12.60
CA LEU A 8 14.94 -2.58 -11.58
C LEU A 8 14.18 -3.91 -11.56
N LYS A 9 13.75 -4.39 -12.72
CA LYS A 9 13.07 -5.69 -12.85
C LYS A 9 13.90 -6.85 -12.30
N ASN A 10 15.17 -6.93 -12.69
CA ASN A 10 16.07 -7.99 -12.23
C ASN A 10 16.30 -7.93 -10.71
N THR A 11 16.48 -6.73 -10.16
CA THR A 11 16.68 -6.52 -8.72
C THR A 11 15.47 -6.95 -7.91
N ILE A 12 14.26 -6.52 -8.30
CA ILE A 12 13.02 -6.91 -7.60
C ILE A 12 12.77 -8.41 -7.68
N HIS A 13 13.03 -9.02 -8.84
CA HIS A 13 12.89 -10.47 -9.06
C HIS A 13 13.82 -11.28 -8.14
N LYS A 14 15.04 -10.79 -7.89
CA LYS A 14 16.01 -11.39 -6.96
C LYS A 14 15.72 -11.11 -5.48
N GLY A 15 14.61 -10.46 -5.16
CA GLY A 15 14.24 -10.09 -3.80
C GLY A 15 14.90 -8.81 -3.28
N GLY A 16 15.56 -8.03 -4.16
CA GLY A 16 16.02 -6.70 -3.82
C GLY A 16 14.84 -5.80 -3.42
N ARG A 17 15.02 -5.05 -2.33
CA ARG A 17 14.05 -4.11 -1.75
C ARG A 17 14.76 -2.85 -1.31
N GLU A 18 14.01 -1.81 -0.97
CA GLU A 18 14.63 -0.57 -0.54
C GLU A 18 15.35 -0.73 0.81
N ILE A 19 16.38 0.11 1.00
CA ILE A 19 17.08 0.21 2.26
C ILE A 19 16.28 1.20 3.12
N PRO A 20 15.98 0.87 4.39
CA PRO A 20 15.29 1.80 5.28
C PRO A 20 16.00 3.15 5.35
N VAL A 21 15.23 4.24 5.27
CA VAL A 21 15.76 5.59 5.45
C VAL A 21 16.05 5.83 6.93
N GLU A 22 17.20 6.39 7.26
CA GLU A 22 17.58 6.72 8.64
C GLU A 22 16.51 7.58 9.33
N GLY A 23 16.17 7.23 10.57
CA GLY A 23 15.11 7.89 11.34
C GLY A 23 13.69 7.40 11.03
N THR A 24 13.50 6.50 10.06
CA THR A 24 12.20 5.85 9.84
C THR A 24 11.85 4.94 11.02
N LEU A 25 10.59 5.01 11.48
CA LEU A 25 10.12 4.21 12.61
C LEU A 25 10.16 2.70 12.29
N ASP A 26 10.73 1.91 13.20
CA ASP A 26 10.84 0.46 13.07
C ASP A 26 9.52 -0.26 12.73
N PRO A 27 8.35 0.07 13.33
CA PRO A 27 7.13 -0.64 12.99
C PRO A 27 6.60 -0.26 11.60
N TYR A 28 6.92 0.93 11.09
CA TYR A 28 6.65 1.27 9.68
C TYR A 28 7.56 0.47 8.74
N ILE A 29 8.82 0.28 9.11
CA ILE A 29 9.77 -0.59 8.39
C ILE A 29 9.26 -2.02 8.31
N GLN A 30 8.74 -2.55 9.44
CA GLN A 30 8.17 -3.90 9.48
C GLN A 30 6.91 -4.01 8.61
N LEU A 31 6.07 -2.97 8.60
CA LEU A 31 4.84 -2.94 7.81
C LEU A 31 5.13 -3.03 6.31
N TYR A 32 5.91 -2.11 5.73
CA TYR A 32 6.19 -2.17 4.29
C TYR A 32 6.99 -3.43 3.93
N LYS A 33 7.79 -3.96 4.87
CA LYS A 33 8.46 -5.25 4.68
C LYS A 33 7.51 -6.43 4.51
N ARG A 34 6.39 -6.41 5.23
CA ARG A 34 5.33 -7.40 5.09
C ARG A 34 4.55 -7.19 3.77
N CYS A 35 4.27 -5.95 3.40
CA CYS A 35 3.54 -5.61 2.16
C CYS A 35 4.21 -6.15 0.88
N TRP A 36 5.54 -6.14 0.82
CA TRP A 36 6.27 -6.62 -0.36
C TRP A 36 6.88 -8.03 -0.20
N ASN A 37 6.31 -8.84 0.69
CA ASN A 37 6.73 -10.23 0.89
C ASN A 37 6.72 -10.98 -0.45
N TYR A 38 7.71 -11.86 -0.63
CA TYR A 38 7.82 -12.69 -1.82
C TYR A 38 6.62 -13.62 -1.97
N ASP A 39 6.18 -14.24 -0.87
CA ASP A 39 4.94 -15.01 -0.85
C ASP A 39 3.74 -14.04 -0.78
N HIS A 40 2.85 -14.17 -1.76
CA HIS A 40 1.65 -13.34 -1.86
C HIS A 40 0.69 -13.58 -0.70
N ASN A 41 0.63 -14.81 -0.16
CA ASN A 41 -0.27 -15.15 0.96
C ASN A 41 0.20 -14.58 2.30
N GLN A 42 1.45 -14.11 2.37
CA GLN A 42 2.03 -13.52 3.57
C GLN A 42 1.92 -11.99 3.58
N ARG A 43 1.40 -11.39 2.50
CA ARG A 43 1.13 -9.96 2.42
C ARG A 43 -0.09 -9.65 3.29
N PRO A 44 -0.07 -8.52 4.00
CA PRO A 44 -1.21 -8.12 4.79
C PRO A 44 -2.35 -7.66 3.87
N GLU A 45 -3.58 -7.89 4.31
CA GLU A 45 -4.77 -7.31 3.67
C GLU A 45 -4.86 -5.80 3.95
N LEU A 46 -5.68 -5.10 3.17
CA LEU A 46 -5.80 -3.64 3.26
C LEU A 46 -6.20 -3.18 4.68
N GLU A 47 -7.09 -3.93 5.32
CA GLU A 47 -7.58 -3.65 6.66
C GLU A 47 -6.46 -3.76 7.71
N GLU A 48 -5.58 -4.76 7.59
CA GLU A 48 -4.42 -4.94 8.48
C GLU A 48 -3.39 -3.81 8.29
N ILE A 49 -3.19 -3.36 7.05
CA ILE A 49 -2.31 -2.22 6.74
C ILE A 49 -2.88 -0.95 7.38
N GLN A 50 -4.17 -0.70 7.21
CA GLN A 50 -4.86 0.45 7.78
C GLN A 50 -4.75 0.47 9.30
N GLU A 51 -5.04 -0.64 9.96
CA GLU A 51 -4.93 -0.76 11.42
C GLU A 51 -3.49 -0.49 11.89
N SER A 52 -2.50 -1.07 11.20
CA SER A 52 -1.07 -0.87 11.52
C SER A 52 -0.65 0.60 11.40
N LEU A 53 -1.11 1.30 10.36
CA LEU A 53 -0.85 2.72 10.16
C LEU A 53 -1.52 3.60 11.23
N LEU A 54 -2.77 3.30 11.60
CA LEU A 54 -3.48 4.01 12.65
C LEU A 54 -2.81 3.85 14.03
N ASN A 55 -2.32 2.64 14.31
CA ASN A 55 -1.55 2.35 15.52
C ASN A 55 -0.22 3.11 15.54
N LEU A 56 0.47 3.19 14.39
CA LEU A 56 1.69 3.97 14.21
C LEU A 56 1.50 5.47 14.35
N SER A 57 0.36 6.01 13.88
CA SER A 57 0.05 7.43 14.00
C SER A 57 -0.36 7.87 15.41
N GLY A 58 -0.35 6.95 16.39
CA GLY A 58 -0.61 7.28 17.79
C GLY A 58 -2.02 7.80 18.02
N LYS A 59 -3.05 7.04 17.61
CA LYS A 59 -4.48 7.29 17.87
C LYS A 59 -4.86 8.78 17.98
N GLU A 60 -4.71 9.51 16.90
CA GLU A 60 -5.79 10.43 16.57
C GLU A 60 -6.91 9.56 16.00
N ASN A 61 -8.14 9.77 16.46
CA ASN A 61 -9.30 9.22 15.77
C ASN A 61 -9.26 9.82 14.36
N PHE A 62 -8.53 9.19 13.43
CA PHE A 62 -8.72 9.39 12.00
C PHE A 62 -10.12 8.84 11.78
N GLY A 63 -11.11 9.72 11.99
CA GLY A 63 -12.50 9.38 11.90
C GLY A 63 -12.67 8.58 10.63
N THR A 64 -13.23 7.39 10.77
CA THR A 64 -13.62 6.53 9.64
C THR A 64 -14.25 7.38 8.53
N SER A 65 -14.94 8.46 8.93
CA SER A 65 -15.43 9.57 8.11
C SER A 65 -14.52 10.02 6.96
N LYS A 66 -13.20 10.10 7.11
CA LYS A 66 -12.32 10.63 6.03
C LYS A 66 -11.95 9.56 4.99
N PHE A 67 -11.87 8.30 5.40
CA PHE A 67 -11.74 7.19 4.47
C PHE A 67 -13.09 6.90 3.80
N ASP A 68 -14.17 6.96 4.56
CA ASP A 68 -15.54 6.84 4.06
C ASP A 68 -15.83 7.94 3.02
N GLU A 69 -15.40 9.18 3.27
CA GLU A 69 -15.50 10.29 2.32
C GLU A 69 -14.69 10.02 1.04
N PHE A 70 -13.48 9.47 1.17
CA PHE A 70 -12.67 9.08 0.02
C PHE A 70 -13.31 7.93 -0.79
N ILE A 71 -13.82 6.89 -0.12
CA ILE A 71 -14.52 5.78 -0.77
C ILE A 71 -15.81 6.25 -1.45
N LEU A 72 -16.54 7.19 -0.85
CA LEU A 72 -17.73 7.80 -1.44
C LEU A 72 -17.36 8.58 -2.72
N ASP A 73 -16.28 9.36 -2.68
CA ASP A 73 -15.77 10.10 -3.83
C ASP A 73 -15.33 9.16 -4.96
N ILE A 74 -14.59 8.09 -4.65
CA ILE A 74 -14.20 7.07 -5.63
C ILE A 74 -15.42 6.37 -6.24
N THR A 75 -16.38 5.95 -5.41
CA THR A 75 -17.60 5.26 -5.89
C THR A 75 -18.42 6.16 -6.81
N SER A 76 -18.54 7.45 -6.47
CA SER A 76 -19.24 8.42 -7.31
C SER A 76 -18.55 8.63 -8.66
N LYS A 77 -17.22 8.67 -8.68
CA LYS A 77 -16.42 8.79 -9.91
C LYS A 77 -16.57 7.56 -10.79
N ILE A 78 -16.57 6.37 -10.19
CA ILE A 78 -16.79 5.10 -10.90
C ILE A 78 -18.21 5.03 -11.46
N SER A 79 -19.23 5.37 -10.68
CA SER A 79 -20.63 5.35 -11.14
C SER A 79 -20.91 6.32 -12.30
N ASN A 80 -20.14 7.41 -12.39
CA ASN A 80 -20.27 8.41 -13.46
C ASN A 80 -19.42 8.08 -14.69
N SER A 81 -18.40 7.24 -14.52
CA SER A 81 -17.69 6.65 -15.64
C SER A 81 -18.47 5.42 -16.12
N ASN A 82 -19.04 5.45 -17.32
CA ASN A 82 -19.52 4.24 -17.99
C ASN A 82 -18.33 3.33 -18.35
N ILE A 83 -17.65 2.78 -17.35
CA ILE A 83 -16.70 1.69 -17.53
C ILE A 83 -17.58 0.47 -17.70
N GLN A 84 -17.80 0.08 -18.95
CA GLN A 84 -18.31 -1.25 -19.28
C GLN A 84 -17.33 -2.26 -18.68
N LEU A 85 -17.69 -2.82 -17.52
CA LEU A 85 -16.99 -3.94 -16.93
C LEU A 85 -17.24 -5.11 -17.88
N SER A 86 -16.29 -5.37 -18.78
CA SER A 86 -16.31 -6.59 -19.60
C SER A 86 -16.10 -7.76 -18.65
N THR A 87 -17.21 -8.33 -18.19
CA THR A 87 -17.23 -9.64 -17.54
C THR A 87 -16.93 -10.68 -18.62
N ASN A 88 -15.81 -11.40 -18.46
CA ASN A 88 -15.52 -12.60 -19.24
C ASN A 88 -16.41 -13.76 -18.78
#